data_AF-A0A9E3WUY4-F1
#
_entry.id   AF-A0A9E3WUY4-F1
#
_cell.length_a   1.000
_cell.length_b   1.000
_cell.length_c   1.000
_cell.angle_alpha   90.00
_cell.angle_beta   90.00
_cell.angle_gamma   90.00
#
_symmetry.space_group_name_H-M   'P 1'
#
loop_
_entity.id
_entity.type
_entity.pdbx_description
1 polymer ?
#
loop_
_entity_poly.entity_id
_entity_poly.type
_entity_poly.pdbx_seq_one_letter_code
_entity_poly.pdbx_strand_id
1 'polypeptide(L)'
;KHVPQLSPEAQGLVGIVNAQRIWQDNQSWWQGKGCPLAQEMIFASTGTKKPSDPPWKYVAALAGSDIQTNPPATNDAVEESGRTFTRQIDQLPAASILADIDTHVDMDHLEQTLMAEGIAKFAAPQLALLKLIAEKRASLALR
;
A
#
# COMPACT_ATOMS: atom_id res chain seq x y z
N LYS A 1 -15.93 9.14 1.81
CA LYS A 1 -15.88 9.70 3.18
C LYS A 1 -14.83 10.81 3.27
N HIS A 2 -13.65 10.62 2.68
CA HIS A 2 -12.62 11.65 2.54
C HIS A 2 -12.51 12.06 1.07
N VAL A 3 -12.13 13.32 0.82
CA VAL A 3 -11.89 13.90 -0.52
C VAL A 3 -12.94 13.57 -1.60
N PRO A 4 -14.26 13.76 -1.34
CA PRO A 4 -15.30 13.55 -2.35
C PRO A 4 -15.20 14.50 -3.56
N GLN A 5 -14.38 15.56 -3.45
CA GLN A 5 -14.16 16.55 -4.49
C GLN A 5 -13.28 16.05 -5.63
N LEU A 6 -12.48 14.99 -5.41
CA LEU A 6 -11.68 14.40 -6.47
C LEU A 6 -12.56 13.94 -7.64
N SER A 7 -12.09 14.22 -8.85
CA SER A 7 -12.68 13.76 -10.09
C SER A 7 -12.89 12.23 -10.10
N PRO A 8 -13.90 11.71 -10.82
CA PRO A 8 -14.10 10.27 -10.97
C PRO A 8 -12.84 9.53 -11.44
N GLU A 9 -12.01 10.17 -12.27
CA GLU A 9 -10.77 9.63 -12.79
C GLU A 9 -9.67 9.53 -11.71
N ALA A 10 -9.60 10.49 -10.77
CA ALA A 10 -8.65 10.45 -9.65
C ALA A 10 -9.08 9.49 -8.53
N GLN A 11 -10.37 9.15 -8.44
CA GLN A 11 -10.90 8.30 -7.37
C GLN A 11 -10.32 6.88 -7.40
N GLY A 12 -9.52 6.56 -6.37
CA GLY A 12 -8.85 5.27 -6.25
C GLY A 12 -7.45 5.23 -6.88
N LEU A 13 -6.90 6.38 -7.27
CA LEU A 13 -5.51 6.52 -7.72
C LEU A 13 -4.58 7.10 -6.65
N VAL A 14 -5.09 7.81 -5.64
CA VAL A 14 -4.27 8.49 -4.61
C VAL A 14 -3.19 7.59 -4.01
N GLY A 15 -3.53 6.36 -3.60
CA GLY A 15 -2.55 5.41 -3.05
C GLY A 15 -1.49 4.93 -4.04
N ILE A 16 -1.87 4.77 -5.32
CA ILE A 16 -0.94 4.37 -6.40
C ILE A 16 0.01 5.54 -6.69
N VAL A 17 -0.53 6.73 -6.89
CA VAL A 17 0.25 7.95 -7.16
C VAL A 17 1.22 8.23 -6.02
N ASN A 18 0.77 8.10 -4.77
CA ASN A 18 1.63 8.26 -3.60
C ASN A 18 2.80 7.26 -3.61
N ALA A 19 2.53 5.97 -3.87
CA ALA A 19 3.57 4.95 -3.94
C ALA A 19 4.57 5.19 -5.08
N GLN A 20 4.08 5.58 -6.27
CA GLN A 20 4.94 5.87 -7.43
C GLN A 20 5.83 7.10 -7.18
N ARG A 21 5.30 8.18 -6.58
CA ARG A 21 6.07 9.38 -6.22
C ARG A 21 7.13 9.08 -5.16
N ILE A 22 6.77 8.39 -4.08
CA ILE A 22 7.73 7.99 -3.04
C ILE A 22 8.81 7.08 -3.62
N TRP A 23 8.47 6.18 -4.56
CA TRP A 23 9.46 5.37 -5.26
C TRP A 23 10.44 6.23 -6.06
N GLN A 24 9.95 7.20 -6.84
CA GLN A 24 10.82 8.15 -7.57
C GLN A 24 11.73 8.95 -6.62
N ASP A 25 11.20 9.41 -5.49
CA ASP A 25 11.96 10.14 -4.47
C ASP A 25 13.01 9.24 -3.82
N ASN A 26 12.67 7.98 -3.52
CA ASN A 26 13.61 7.00 -2.97
C ASN A 26 14.76 6.74 -3.96
N GLN A 27 14.47 6.50 -5.24
CA GLN A 27 15.50 6.32 -6.27
C GLN A 27 16.43 7.55 -6.32
N SER A 28 15.85 8.75 -6.37
CA SER A 28 16.60 10.01 -6.45
C SER A 28 17.44 10.27 -5.20
N TRP A 29 16.89 9.98 -4.02
CA TRP A 29 17.59 10.18 -2.76
C TRP A 29 18.79 9.27 -2.63
N TRP A 30 18.66 7.97 -2.93
CA TRP A 30 19.76 7.02 -2.76
C TRP A 30 20.80 7.08 -3.87
N GLN A 31 20.46 7.68 -5.01
CA GLN A 31 21.40 7.88 -6.12
C GLN A 31 22.67 8.61 -5.65
N GLY A 32 23.83 8.04 -5.98
CA GLY A 32 25.12 8.66 -5.71
C GLY A 32 25.58 8.62 -4.25
N LYS A 33 24.81 8.04 -3.32
CA LYS A 33 25.23 7.90 -1.91
C LYS A 33 26.29 6.81 -1.66
N GLY A 34 26.57 5.96 -2.66
CA GLY A 34 27.60 4.92 -2.56
C GLY A 34 27.27 3.81 -1.56
N CYS A 35 25.98 3.58 -1.28
CA CYS A 35 25.55 2.48 -0.43
C CYS A 35 25.98 1.14 -1.05
N PRO A 36 26.52 0.20 -0.26
CA PRO A 36 26.96 -1.10 -0.78
C PRO A 36 25.80 -1.96 -1.29
N LEU A 37 24.58 -1.67 -0.85
CA LEU A 37 23.34 -2.29 -1.27
C LEU A 37 22.36 -1.21 -1.75
N ALA A 38 21.52 -1.56 -2.71
CA ALA A 38 20.40 -0.73 -3.12
C ALA A 38 19.32 -0.72 -2.02
N GLN A 39 18.76 0.46 -1.75
CA GLN A 39 17.62 0.58 -0.85
C GLN A 39 16.32 0.41 -1.64
N GLU A 40 15.68 -0.75 -1.48
CA GLU A 40 14.39 -1.07 -2.11
C GLU A 40 13.21 -0.61 -1.24
N MET A 41 12.12 -0.24 -1.90
CA MET A 41 10.82 -0.12 -1.25
C MET A 41 10.11 -1.47 -1.10
N ILE A 42 9.28 -1.57 -0.06
CA ILE A 42 8.32 -2.66 0.07
C ILE A 42 6.91 -2.09 -0.03
N PHE A 43 6.23 -2.39 -1.12
CA PHE A 43 4.82 -2.06 -1.30
C PHE A 43 3.96 -3.09 -0.58
N ALA A 44 3.32 -2.68 0.50
CA ALA A 44 2.44 -3.53 1.32
C ALA A 44 0.97 -3.16 1.15
N SER A 45 0.07 -4.03 1.62
CA SER A 45 -1.38 -3.83 1.56
C SER A 45 -1.91 -3.70 0.11
N THR A 46 -1.32 -4.42 -0.82
CA THR A 46 -1.60 -4.43 -2.27
C THR A 46 -2.87 -5.19 -2.66
N GLY A 47 -3.60 -5.79 -1.72
CA GLY A 47 -4.91 -6.38 -2.00
C GLY A 47 -5.93 -5.30 -2.38
N THR A 48 -6.71 -5.54 -3.44
CA THR A 48 -7.73 -4.61 -3.94
C THR A 48 -8.77 -4.26 -2.87
N LYS A 49 -9.14 -2.97 -2.76
CA LYS A 49 -10.05 -2.47 -1.71
C LYS A 49 -11.50 -2.34 -2.17
N LYS A 50 -11.73 -2.06 -3.46
CA LYS A 50 -13.06 -1.96 -4.05
C LYS A 50 -13.38 -3.27 -4.79
N PRO A 51 -14.47 -3.99 -4.47
CA PRO A 51 -14.80 -5.24 -5.16
C PRO A 51 -14.99 -5.11 -6.68
N SER A 52 -15.30 -3.90 -7.17
CA SER A 52 -15.44 -3.61 -8.60
C SER A 52 -14.10 -3.40 -9.32
N ASP A 53 -13.02 -3.15 -8.59
CA ASP A 53 -11.68 -3.05 -9.18
C ASP A 53 -11.13 -4.46 -9.47
N PRO A 54 -10.29 -4.64 -10.50
CA PRO A 54 -9.60 -5.91 -10.71
C PRO A 54 -8.80 -6.33 -9.48
N PRO A 55 -8.77 -7.62 -9.10
CA PRO A 55 -8.09 -8.07 -7.88
C PRO A 55 -6.56 -7.92 -7.94
N TRP A 56 -5.99 -7.76 -9.14
CA TRP A 56 -4.58 -7.48 -9.40
C TRP A 56 -4.27 -5.98 -9.62
N LYS A 57 -5.20 -5.07 -9.34
CA LYS A 57 -5.06 -3.63 -9.65
C LYS A 57 -3.75 -3.02 -9.16
N TYR A 58 -3.42 -3.20 -7.88
CA TYR A 58 -2.20 -2.61 -7.31
C TYR A 58 -0.94 -3.32 -7.79
N VAL A 59 -1.00 -4.64 -8.00
CA VAL A 59 0.13 -5.40 -8.55
C VAL A 59 0.51 -4.91 -9.94
N ALA A 60 -0.49 -4.71 -10.79
CA ALA A 60 -0.31 -4.17 -12.13
C ALA A 60 0.25 -2.74 -12.11
N ALA A 61 -0.27 -1.88 -11.22
CA ALA A 61 0.11 -0.47 -11.17
C ALA A 61 1.54 -0.25 -10.62
N LEU A 62 2.03 -1.14 -9.77
CA LEU A 62 3.35 -1.04 -9.13
C LEU A 62 4.38 -2.00 -9.75
N ALA A 63 4.09 -2.56 -10.92
CA ALA A 63 4.98 -3.51 -11.57
C ALA A 63 6.28 -2.84 -12.08
N GLY A 64 7.38 -3.57 -11.99
CA GLY A 64 8.64 -3.25 -12.68
C GLY A 64 9.78 -2.67 -11.83
N SER A 65 9.63 -2.56 -10.51
CA SER A 65 10.74 -2.33 -9.57
C SER A 65 10.36 -2.76 -8.16
N ASP A 66 11.38 -3.02 -7.35
CA ASP A 66 11.32 -3.24 -5.90
C ASP A 66 10.35 -4.38 -5.50
N ILE A 67 9.95 -4.44 -4.22
CA ILE A 67 9.28 -5.60 -3.64
C ILE A 67 7.81 -5.31 -3.40
N GLN A 68 6.93 -6.21 -3.82
CA GLN A 68 5.53 -6.21 -3.40
C GLN A 68 5.28 -7.35 -2.41
N THR A 69 4.76 -7.03 -1.22
CA THR A 69 4.29 -8.04 -0.26
C THR A 69 2.78 -8.19 -0.36
N ASN A 70 2.37 -9.31 -0.96
CA ASN A 70 0.99 -9.55 -1.34
C ASN A 70 0.37 -10.60 -0.42
N PRO A 71 -0.92 -10.45 -0.04
CA PRO A 71 -1.69 -11.56 0.51
C PRO A 71 -1.72 -12.74 -0.48
N PRO A 72 -1.78 -14.01 -0.02
CA PRO A 72 -1.82 -15.17 -0.90
C PRO A 72 -2.91 -15.08 -1.98
N ALA A 73 -4.13 -14.71 -1.60
CA ALA A 73 -5.25 -14.54 -2.54
C ALA A 73 -5.01 -13.48 -3.64
N THR A 74 -4.15 -12.48 -3.39
CA THR A 74 -3.75 -11.52 -4.42
C THR A 74 -2.78 -12.13 -5.42
N ASN A 75 -1.86 -13.00 -4.98
CA ASN A 75 -0.99 -13.74 -5.87
C ASN A 75 -1.76 -14.76 -6.70
N ASP A 76 -2.70 -15.48 -6.09
CA ASP A 76 -3.59 -16.43 -6.79
C ASP A 76 -4.37 -15.69 -7.89
N ALA A 77 -4.98 -14.55 -7.57
CA ALA A 77 -5.72 -13.74 -8.54
C ALA A 77 -4.83 -13.20 -9.68
N VAL A 78 -3.55 -12.91 -9.40
CA VAL A 78 -2.57 -12.51 -10.41
C VAL A 78 -2.28 -13.68 -11.35
N GLU A 79 -2.01 -14.87 -10.80
CA GLU A 79 -1.73 -16.08 -11.58
C GLU A 79 -2.93 -16.46 -12.46
N GLU A 80 -4.13 -16.54 -11.87
CA GLU A 80 -5.39 -16.86 -12.55
C GLU A 80 -5.75 -15.86 -13.65
N SER A 81 -5.29 -14.61 -13.54
CA SER A 81 -5.54 -13.59 -14.56
C SER A 81 -4.90 -13.93 -15.91
N GLY A 82 -3.84 -14.75 -15.92
CA GLY A 82 -3.05 -15.07 -17.11
C GLY A 82 -2.37 -13.86 -17.76
N ARG A 83 -2.29 -12.72 -17.05
CA ARG A 83 -1.76 -11.46 -17.61
C ARG A 83 -0.24 -11.39 -17.44
N THR A 84 0.42 -10.82 -18.43
CA THR A 84 1.79 -10.33 -18.29
C THR A 84 1.73 -8.85 -17.92
N PHE A 85 2.33 -8.47 -16.79
CA PHE A 85 2.46 -7.08 -16.39
C PHE A 85 3.79 -6.50 -16.89
N THR A 86 3.73 -5.30 -17.45
CA THR A 86 4.92 -4.53 -17.85
C THR A 86 5.26 -3.51 -16.77
N ARG A 87 6.42 -2.86 -16.89
CA ARG A 87 6.84 -1.81 -15.96
C ARG A 87 5.85 -0.63 -15.98
N GLN A 88 5.31 -0.29 -14.81
CA GLN A 88 4.34 0.79 -14.58
C GLN A 88 4.71 1.69 -13.39
N ILE A 89 5.67 1.29 -12.54
CA ILE A 89 6.03 2.03 -11.32
C ILE A 89 6.47 3.48 -11.57
N ASP A 90 7.03 3.78 -12.74
CA ASP A 90 7.46 5.13 -13.16
C ASP A 90 6.47 5.83 -14.09
N GLN A 91 5.30 5.23 -14.33
CA GLN A 91 4.25 5.76 -15.21
C GLN A 91 3.16 6.45 -14.38
N LEU A 92 3.35 7.74 -14.10
CA LEU A 92 2.34 8.54 -13.41
C LEU A 92 1.11 8.80 -14.30
N PRO A 93 -0.09 8.97 -13.72
CA PRO A 93 -1.28 9.41 -14.46
C PRO A 93 -1.12 10.78 -15.12
N ALA A 94 -2.10 11.17 -15.94
CA ALA A 94 -2.13 12.47 -16.59
C ALA A 94 -1.97 13.64 -15.60
N ALA A 95 -1.31 14.71 -16.03
CA ALA A 95 -1.02 15.87 -15.18
C ALA A 95 -2.27 16.51 -14.55
N SER A 96 -3.42 16.44 -15.22
CA SER A 96 -4.71 16.90 -14.67
C SER A 96 -5.14 16.08 -13.45
N ILE A 97 -4.93 14.76 -13.45
CA ILE A 97 -5.24 13.88 -12.32
C ILE A 97 -4.29 14.16 -11.16
N LEU A 98 -3.00 14.35 -11.47
CA LEU A 98 -2.01 14.71 -10.46
C LEU A 98 -2.36 16.05 -9.80
N ALA A 99 -2.69 17.07 -10.59
CA ALA A 99 -3.10 18.38 -10.08
C ALA A 99 -4.39 18.32 -9.26
N ASP A 100 -5.37 17.50 -9.66
CA ASP A 100 -6.61 17.26 -8.90
C ASP A 100 -6.31 16.66 -7.53
N ILE A 101 -5.44 15.65 -7.47
CA ILE A 101 -4.95 15.05 -6.22
C ILE A 101 -4.22 16.10 -5.37
N ASP A 102 -3.27 16.84 -5.95
CA ASP A 102 -2.46 17.83 -5.23
C ASP A 102 -3.30 19.00 -4.70
N THR A 103 -4.41 19.33 -5.38
CA THR A 103 -5.32 20.40 -4.97
C THR A 103 -6.23 19.98 -3.82
N HIS A 104 -6.69 18.72 -3.82
CA HIS A 104 -7.76 18.28 -2.94
C HIS A 104 -7.33 17.35 -1.80
N VAL A 105 -6.16 16.73 -1.90
CA VAL A 105 -5.64 15.85 -0.86
C VAL A 105 -4.66 16.61 0.03
N ASP A 106 -5.06 16.85 1.27
CA ASP A 106 -4.16 17.27 2.34
C ASP A 106 -3.27 16.08 2.74
N MET A 107 -2.03 16.08 2.25
CA MET A 107 -1.07 14.98 2.47
C MET A 107 -0.62 14.86 3.92
N ASP A 108 -0.47 15.99 4.64
CA ASP A 108 -0.09 15.99 6.05
C ASP A 108 -1.20 15.36 6.89
N HIS A 109 -2.46 15.78 6.64
CA HIS A 109 -3.61 15.19 7.31
C HIS A 109 -3.77 13.70 6.97
N LEU A 110 -3.56 13.32 5.70
CA LEU A 110 -3.61 11.92 5.26
C LEU A 110 -2.57 11.08 6.00
N GLU A 111 -1.32 11.53 6.07
CA GLU A 111 -0.24 10.83 6.77
C GLU A 111 -0.57 10.66 8.25
N GLN A 112 -0.89 11.76 8.95
CA GLN A 112 -1.22 11.73 10.37
C GLN A 112 -2.36 10.76 10.67
N THR A 113 -3.41 10.80 9.85
CA THR A 113 -4.58 9.93 10.00
C THR A 113 -4.22 8.46 9.78
N LEU A 114 -3.55 8.14 8.66
CA LEU A 114 -3.21 6.76 8.32
C LEU A 114 -2.18 6.17 9.28
N MET A 115 -1.23 6.96 9.77
CA MET A 115 -0.25 6.53 10.77
C MET A 115 -0.94 6.18 12.10
N ALA A 116 -1.80 7.07 12.61
CA ALA A 116 -2.53 6.84 13.85
C ALA A 116 -3.44 5.61 13.77
N GLU A 117 -4.22 5.49 12.68
CA GLU A 117 -5.05 4.30 12.45
C GLU A 117 -4.22 3.03 12.27
N GLY A 118 -3.09 3.12 11.57
CA GLY A 118 -2.16 2.01 11.36
C GLY A 118 -1.66 1.46 12.68
N ILE A 119 -1.11 2.31 13.54
CA ILE A 119 -0.63 1.93 14.87
C ILE A 119 -1.73 1.24 15.68
N ALA A 120 -2.95 1.80 15.68
CA ALA A 120 -4.08 1.19 16.38
C ALA A 120 -4.43 -0.20 15.84
N LYS A 121 -4.42 -0.39 14.50
CA LYS A 121 -4.68 -1.66 13.83
C LYS A 121 -3.62 -2.73 14.10
N PHE A 122 -2.41 -2.36 14.52
CA PHE A 122 -1.39 -3.31 14.97
C PHE A 122 -1.46 -3.57 16.48
N ALA A 123 -1.61 -2.52 17.28
CA ALA A 123 -1.62 -2.62 18.74
C ALA A 123 -2.81 -3.46 19.26
N ALA A 124 -4.00 -3.25 18.71
CA ALA A 124 -5.20 -3.94 19.19
C ALA A 124 -5.16 -5.47 18.97
N PRO A 125 -4.83 -6.00 17.78
CA PRO A 125 -4.65 -7.44 17.59
C PRO A 125 -3.51 -8.03 18.43
N GLN A 126 -2.42 -7.29 18.64
CA GLN A 126 -1.32 -7.75 19.49
C GLN A 126 -1.78 -7.91 20.95
N LEU A 127 -2.51 -6.94 21.50
CA LEU A 127 -3.08 -7.04 22.85
C LEU A 127 -4.10 -8.19 22.94
N ALA A 128 -4.93 -8.38 21.92
CA ALA A 128 -5.86 -9.50 21.85
C ALA A 128 -5.12 -10.86 21.83
N LEU A 129 -4.01 -10.97 21.09
CA LEU A 129 -3.17 -12.17 21.05
C LEU A 129 -2.56 -12.45 22.43
N LEU A 130 -2.02 -11.44 23.11
CA LEU A 130 -1.46 -11.60 24.46
C LEU A 130 -2.52 -12.06 25.46
N LYS A 131 -3.73 -11.50 25.39
CA LYS A 131 -4.88 -11.92 26.20
C LYS A 131 -5.24 -13.38 25.94
N LEU A 132 -5.35 -13.78 24.67
CA LEU A 132 -5.65 -15.15 24.26
C LEU A 132 -4.61 -16.14 24.80
N ILE A 133 -3.32 -15.80 24.73
CA ILE A 133 -2.24 -16.62 25.27
C ILE A 133 -2.37 -16.75 26.79
N ALA A 134 -2.67 -15.65 27.50
CA ALA A 134 -2.84 -15.67 28.96
C ALA A 134 -4.02 -16.57 29.38
N GLU A 135 -5.16 -16.45 28.71
CA GLU A 135 -6.33 -17.30 28.92
C GLU A 135 -6.00 -18.78 28.66
N LYS A 136 -5.29 -19.07 27.56
CA LYS A 136 -4.87 -20.44 27.25
C LYS A 136 -3.95 -21.00 28.33
N ARG A 137 -2.97 -20.23 28.81
CA ARG A 137 -2.07 -20.64 29.89
C ARG A 137 -2.83 -20.93 31.18
N ALA A 138 -3.75 -20.07 31.58
CA ALA A 138 -4.58 -20.30 32.77
C ALA A 138 -5.40 -21.60 32.65
N SER A 139 -6.00 -21.85 31.48
CA SER A 139 -6.78 -23.08 31.24
C SER A 139 -5.97 -24.38 31.31
N LEU A 140 -4.67 -24.31 31.05
CA LEU A 140 -3.76 -25.46 31.11
C LEU A 140 -3.18 -25.68 32.50
N ALA A 141 -3.04 -24.63 33.31
CA ALA A 141 -2.56 -24.73 34.69
C ALA A 141 -3.61 -25.25 35.69
N LEU A 142 -4.90 -25.24 35.29
CA LEU A 142 -6.01 -25.80 36.06
C LEU A 142 -6.26 -27.29 35.79
N ARG A 143 -5.41 -27.93 34.97
CA ARG A 143 -5.39 -29.37 34.72
C ARG A 143 -4.24 -30.01 35.48
#